data_AF-A0A2M7E0E2-F1
#
_entry.id   AF-A0A2M7E0E2-F1
#
_cell.length_a   1.000
_cell.length_b   1.000
_cell.length_c   1.000
_cell.angle_alpha   90.00
_cell.angle_beta   90.00
_cell.angle_gamma   90.00
#
_symmetry.space_group_name_H-M   'P 1'
#
loop_
_entity.id
_entity.type
_entity.pdbx_description
1 polymer ?
#
loop_
_entity_poly.entity_id
_entity_poly.type
_entity_poly.pdbx_seq_one_letter_code
_entity_poly.pdbx_strand_id
1 'polypeptide(L)'
;MTKVIKIISWFNENKNEENIKGMQRFGIKTDKTFGIKIPILRNFAKTIGKNTELARKLWQTDYHEAQILAVFITKPNELTEADLDLWVNDFNSWDICDQACMNIFDKTPFAEKKIFEWALREEEYVRRAAFAIIASIAVHDKKASNEKFIVSSQKCREKMEHG
;
A
#
# COMPACT_ATOMS: atom_id res chain seq x y z
N MET A 1 -28.15 0.99 -4.75
CA MET A 1 -27.19 0.66 -3.68
C MET A 1 -25.78 0.67 -4.28
N THR A 2 -24.88 1.55 -3.82
CA THR A 2 -23.54 1.72 -4.41
C THR A 2 -22.66 0.49 -4.15
N LYS A 3 -21.73 0.17 -5.07
CA LYS A 3 -20.81 -1.00 -4.94
C LYS A 3 -20.01 -0.99 -3.64
N VAL A 4 -19.61 0.19 -3.17
CA VAL A 4 -18.90 0.37 -1.89
C VAL A 4 -19.73 -0.17 -0.72
N ILE A 5 -21.02 0.17 -0.63
CA ILE A 5 -21.89 -0.32 0.47
C ILE A 5 -21.95 -1.85 0.48
N LYS A 6 -22.05 -2.49 -0.69
CA LYS A 6 -22.07 -3.97 -0.78
C LYS A 6 -20.76 -4.58 -0.29
N ILE A 7 -19.63 -3.96 -0.59
CA ILE A 7 -18.31 -4.41 -0.14
C ILE A 7 -18.17 -4.24 1.38
N ILE A 8 -18.59 -3.11 1.94
CA ILE A 8 -18.58 -2.90 3.39
C ILE A 8 -19.53 -3.88 4.10
N SER A 9 -20.69 -4.21 3.51
CA SER A 9 -21.57 -5.28 4.03
C SER A 9 -20.84 -6.62 4.07
N TRP A 10 -20.17 -6.99 2.98
CA TRP A 10 -19.38 -8.21 2.92
C TRP A 10 -18.24 -8.22 3.95
N PHE A 11 -17.60 -7.08 4.23
CA PHE A 11 -16.61 -7.00 5.30
C PHE A 11 -17.20 -7.26 6.69
N ASN A 12 -18.39 -6.73 6.98
CA ASN A 12 -19.07 -6.99 8.24
C ASN A 12 -19.44 -8.48 8.39
N GLU A 13 -19.91 -9.11 7.32
CA GLU A 13 -20.25 -10.55 7.31
C GLU A 13 -19.02 -11.46 7.51
N ASN A 14 -17.82 -10.98 7.14
CA ASN A 14 -16.57 -11.71 7.27
C ASN A 14 -15.69 -11.22 8.42
N LYS A 15 -16.22 -10.36 9.30
CA LYS A 15 -15.50 -9.78 10.42
C LYS A 15 -15.00 -10.86 11.37
N ASN A 16 -13.78 -10.71 11.88
CA ASN A 16 -13.20 -11.62 12.84
C ASN A 16 -12.49 -10.88 13.99
N GLU A 17 -13.13 -10.84 15.15
CA GLU A 17 -12.64 -10.13 16.34
C GLU A 17 -11.32 -10.69 16.89
N GLU A 18 -11.08 -11.99 16.80
CA GLU A 18 -9.83 -12.60 17.27
C GLU A 18 -8.64 -12.16 16.41
N ASN A 19 -8.83 -12.05 15.10
CA ASN A 19 -7.81 -11.49 14.21
C ASN A 19 -7.59 -10.00 14.52
N ILE A 20 -8.64 -9.23 14.81
CA ILE A 20 -8.51 -7.81 15.21
C ILE A 20 -7.64 -7.69 16.47
N LYS A 21 -7.90 -8.50 17.51
CA LYS A 21 -7.03 -8.53 18.71
C LYS A 21 -5.59 -8.92 18.38
N GLY A 22 -5.40 -9.86 17.45
CA GLY A 22 -4.09 -10.25 16.95
C GLY A 22 -3.34 -9.10 16.28
N MET A 23 -4.02 -8.30 15.46
CA MET A 23 -3.44 -7.15 14.74
C MET A 23 -2.86 -6.10 15.69
N GLN A 24 -3.49 -5.86 16.84
CA GLN A 24 -2.96 -4.93 17.85
C GLN A 24 -1.58 -5.36 18.36
N ARG A 25 -1.33 -6.67 18.49
CA ARG A 25 -0.02 -7.20 18.91
C ARG A 25 1.08 -6.93 17.89
N PHE A 26 0.72 -6.69 16.63
CA PHE A 26 1.63 -6.33 15.54
C PHE A 26 1.67 -4.81 15.28
N GLY A 27 1.15 -3.99 16.20
CA GLY A 27 1.19 -2.53 16.09
C GLY A 27 0.28 -1.95 15.01
N ILE A 28 -0.74 -2.70 14.55
CA ILE A 28 -1.71 -2.21 13.58
C ILE A 28 -2.87 -1.55 14.34
N LYS A 29 -3.24 -0.33 13.95
CA LYS A 29 -4.39 0.39 14.49
C LYS A 29 -5.70 -0.32 14.12
N THR A 30 -6.61 -0.50 15.08
CA THR A 30 -7.78 -1.39 14.92
C THR A 30 -9.14 -0.69 14.99
N ASP A 31 -9.17 0.64 15.03
CA ASP A 31 -10.41 1.42 15.18
C ASP A 31 -11.37 1.26 13.98
N LYS A 32 -10.83 0.94 12.80
CA LYS A 32 -11.56 0.76 11.53
C LYS A 32 -11.10 -0.49 10.79
N THR A 33 -11.04 -1.62 11.50
CA THR A 33 -10.65 -2.92 10.94
C THR A 33 -11.77 -3.95 11.04
N PHE A 34 -11.75 -4.92 10.12
CA PHE A 34 -12.65 -6.07 10.12
C PHE A 34 -11.94 -7.38 10.48
N GLY A 35 -10.60 -7.41 10.55
CA GLY A 35 -9.83 -8.62 10.87
C GLY A 35 -9.85 -9.67 9.77
N ILE A 36 -10.00 -9.27 8.51
CA ILE A 36 -10.10 -10.22 7.38
C ILE A 36 -8.69 -10.61 6.94
N LYS A 37 -8.42 -11.91 6.90
CA LYS A 37 -7.10 -12.41 6.47
C LYS A 37 -6.83 -12.06 5.01
N ILE A 38 -5.59 -11.63 4.71
CA ILE A 38 -5.14 -11.26 3.36
C ILE A 38 -5.51 -12.29 2.27
N PRO A 39 -5.37 -13.62 2.46
CA PRO A 39 -5.76 -14.59 1.43
C PRO A 39 -7.26 -14.55 1.09
N ILE A 40 -8.12 -14.31 2.08
CA ILE A 40 -9.57 -14.19 1.89
C ILE A 40 -9.87 -12.91 1.12
N LEU A 41 -9.29 -11.79 1.56
CA LEU A 41 -9.48 -10.49 0.90
C LEU A 41 -8.96 -10.50 -0.55
N ARG A 42 -7.84 -11.18 -0.81
CA ARG A 42 -7.28 -11.36 -2.16
C ARG A 42 -8.18 -12.21 -3.04
N ASN A 43 -8.80 -13.26 -2.50
CA ASN A 43 -9.78 -14.06 -3.25
C ASN A 43 -11.04 -13.25 -3.56
N PHE A 44 -11.52 -12.45 -2.62
CA PHE A 44 -12.62 -11.51 -2.87
C PHE A 44 -12.27 -10.47 -3.93
N ALA A 45 -11.05 -9.91 -3.90
CA ALA A 45 -10.58 -8.98 -4.92
C ALA A 45 -10.65 -9.57 -6.35
N LYS A 46 -10.40 -10.87 -6.50
CA LYS A 46 -10.50 -11.55 -7.81
C LYS A 46 -11.93 -11.57 -8.35
N THR A 47 -12.95 -11.65 -7.49
CA THR A 47 -14.36 -11.64 -7.93
C THR A 47 -14.81 -10.26 -8.39
N ILE A 48 -14.19 -9.20 -7.86
CA ILE A 48 -14.43 -7.81 -8.26
C ILE A 48 -13.68 -7.48 -9.56
N GLY A 49 -12.46 -8.01 -9.73
CA GLY A 49 -11.57 -7.66 -10.82
C GLY A 49 -10.91 -6.28 -10.63
N LYS A 50 -10.17 -5.83 -11.64
CA LYS A 50 -9.47 -4.53 -11.60
C LYS A 50 -10.44 -3.37 -11.84
N ASN A 51 -10.51 -2.43 -10.91
CA ASN A 51 -11.33 -1.22 -10.98
C ASN A 51 -10.74 -0.09 -10.11
N THR A 52 -9.97 0.81 -10.74
CA THR A 52 -9.27 1.91 -10.04
C THR A 52 -10.25 2.98 -9.52
N GLU A 53 -11.37 3.24 -10.21
CA GLU A 53 -12.38 4.19 -9.72
C GLU A 53 -13.03 3.70 -8.42
N LEU A 54 -13.37 2.41 -8.36
CA LEU A 54 -13.87 1.78 -7.14
C LEU A 54 -12.80 1.77 -6.05
N ALA A 55 -11.55 1.51 -6.39
CA ALA A 55 -10.44 1.55 -5.44
C ALA A 55 -10.31 2.92 -4.77
N ARG A 56 -10.35 4.02 -5.53
CA ARG A 56 -10.32 5.38 -4.97
C ARG A 56 -11.47 5.61 -3.99
N LYS A 57 -12.69 5.16 -4.32
CA LYS A 57 -13.86 5.27 -3.44
C LYS A 57 -13.73 4.41 -2.18
N LEU A 58 -13.13 3.22 -2.28
CA LEU A 58 -12.86 2.35 -1.12
C LEU A 58 -11.79 2.95 -0.21
N TRP A 59 -10.72 3.50 -0.80
CA TRP A 59 -9.65 4.15 -0.06
C TRP A 59 -10.17 5.26 0.86
N GLN A 60 -11.05 6.10 0.32
CA GLN A 60 -11.70 7.21 1.06
C GLN A 60 -12.58 6.78 2.23
N THR A 61 -12.94 5.49 2.34
CA THR A 61 -13.72 5.01 3.49
C THR A 61 -12.87 4.87 4.76
N ASP A 62 -11.54 4.87 4.62
CA ASP A 62 -10.58 4.80 5.74
C ASP A 62 -10.74 3.51 6.59
N TYR A 63 -11.36 2.47 6.02
CA TYR A 63 -11.30 1.12 6.59
C TYR A 63 -10.05 0.41 6.09
N HIS A 64 -9.36 -0.28 6.99
CA HIS A 64 -8.10 -0.98 6.71
C HIS A 64 -8.24 -1.99 5.57
N GLU A 65 -9.24 -2.88 5.64
CA GLU A 65 -9.51 -3.85 4.57
C GLU A 65 -9.99 -3.19 3.28
N ALA A 66 -10.62 -2.01 3.35
CA ALA A 66 -11.01 -1.27 2.15
C ALA A 66 -9.78 -0.70 1.43
N GLN A 67 -8.79 -0.18 2.16
CA GLN A 67 -7.53 0.31 1.61
C GLN A 67 -6.71 -0.84 1.01
N ILE A 68 -6.61 -1.99 1.69
CA ILE A 68 -5.93 -3.17 1.14
C ILE A 68 -6.68 -3.72 -0.09
N LEU A 69 -8.01 -3.74 -0.07
CA LEU A 69 -8.79 -4.16 -1.24
C LEU A 69 -8.60 -3.20 -2.42
N ALA A 70 -8.58 -1.89 -2.16
CA ALA A 70 -8.29 -0.87 -3.14
C ALA A 70 -6.92 -1.13 -3.81
N VAL A 71 -5.91 -1.52 -3.02
CA VAL A 71 -4.60 -1.93 -3.54
C VAL A 71 -4.73 -3.16 -4.47
N PHE A 72 -5.52 -4.16 -4.11
CA PHE A 72 -5.65 -5.36 -4.94
C PHE A 72 -6.42 -5.13 -6.23
N ILE A 73 -7.39 -4.21 -6.26
CA ILE A 73 -8.22 -3.98 -7.43
C ILE A 73 -7.74 -2.81 -8.31
N THR A 74 -6.71 -2.07 -7.93
CA THR A 74 -6.19 -0.97 -8.76
C THR A 74 -5.31 -1.46 -9.89
N LYS A 75 -5.34 -0.75 -11.02
CA LYS A 75 -4.35 -0.86 -12.09
C LYS A 75 -3.24 0.18 -11.89
N PRO A 76 -1.96 -0.21 -11.74
CA PRO A 76 -0.88 0.75 -11.44
C PRO A 76 -0.72 1.86 -12.47
N ASN A 77 -0.99 1.58 -13.75
CA ASN A 77 -0.90 2.56 -14.84
C ASN A 77 -2.06 3.57 -14.91
N GLU A 78 -3.10 3.40 -14.09
CA GLU A 78 -4.23 4.34 -13.99
C GLU A 78 -4.08 5.30 -12.79
N LEU A 79 -2.99 5.17 -12.01
CA LEU A 79 -2.66 6.10 -10.93
C LEU A 79 -1.82 7.25 -11.45
N THR A 80 -2.05 8.42 -10.88
CA THR A 80 -1.24 9.63 -11.04
C THR A 80 -0.25 9.77 -9.89
N GLU A 81 0.73 10.66 -10.02
CA GLU A 81 1.60 11.01 -8.89
C GLU A 81 0.81 11.56 -7.70
N ALA A 82 -0.24 12.33 -7.96
CA ALA A 82 -1.12 12.86 -6.92
C ALA A 82 -1.89 11.75 -6.19
N ASP A 83 -2.30 10.68 -6.88
CA ASP A 83 -2.90 9.52 -6.23
C ASP A 83 -1.90 8.83 -5.28
N LEU A 84 -0.65 8.67 -5.72
CA LEU A 84 0.42 8.07 -4.91
C LEU A 84 0.69 8.90 -3.66
N ASP A 85 0.83 10.21 -3.81
CA ASP A 85 1.06 11.14 -2.70
C ASP A 85 -0.14 11.15 -1.74
N LEU A 86 -1.38 11.11 -2.25
CA LEU A 86 -2.56 11.02 -1.39
C LEU A 86 -2.55 9.74 -0.56
N TRP A 87 -2.30 8.59 -1.21
CA TRP A 87 -2.36 7.30 -0.53
C TRP A 87 -1.26 7.16 0.51
N VAL A 88 -0.02 7.58 0.20
CA VAL A 88 1.09 7.45 1.15
C VAL A 88 0.90 8.32 2.40
N ASN A 89 0.27 9.49 2.26
CA ASN A 89 -0.06 10.36 3.40
C ASN A 89 -1.18 9.78 4.28
N ASP A 90 -2.04 8.91 3.74
CA ASP A 90 -3.12 8.25 4.48
C ASP A 90 -2.67 6.97 5.19
N PHE A 91 -1.44 6.50 4.96
CA PHE A 91 -0.95 5.28 5.61
C PHE A 91 -0.94 5.45 7.14
N ASN A 92 -1.55 4.50 7.83
CA ASN A 92 -1.69 4.49 9.29
C ASN A 92 -1.19 3.18 9.92
N SER A 93 -0.64 2.29 9.10
CA SER A 93 -0.17 0.96 9.47
C SER A 93 0.88 0.46 8.49
N TRP A 94 1.84 -0.30 9.01
CA TRP A 94 2.95 -0.81 8.20
C TRP A 94 2.50 -1.77 7.11
N ASP A 95 1.42 -2.53 7.32
CA ASP A 95 0.97 -3.54 6.38
C ASP A 95 0.24 -2.92 5.18
N ILE A 96 -0.52 -1.83 5.36
CA ILE A 96 -1.05 -1.05 4.23
C ILE A 96 0.10 -0.52 3.38
N CYS A 97 1.11 0.07 4.01
CA CYS A 97 2.31 0.57 3.33
C CYS A 97 2.96 -0.53 2.49
N ASP A 98 3.24 -1.67 3.10
CA ASP A 98 3.92 -2.79 2.44
C ASP A 98 3.03 -3.39 1.32
N GLN A 99 1.72 -3.53 1.53
CA GLN A 99 0.80 -4.00 0.48
C GLN A 99 0.76 -3.02 -0.70
N ALA A 100 0.63 -1.71 -0.46
CA ALA A 100 0.60 -0.70 -1.52
C ALA A 100 1.90 -0.69 -2.31
N CYS A 101 3.05 -0.74 -1.62
CA CYS A 101 4.37 -0.74 -2.24
C CYS A 101 4.60 -1.98 -3.12
N MET A 102 4.31 -3.18 -2.61
CA MET A 102 4.56 -4.44 -3.31
C MET A 102 3.54 -4.77 -4.42
N ASN A 103 2.30 -4.30 -4.27
CA ASN A 103 1.25 -4.67 -5.22
C ASN A 103 1.07 -3.62 -6.31
N ILE A 104 1.37 -2.34 -6.04
CA ILE A 104 1.11 -1.23 -6.96
C ILE A 104 2.30 -0.32 -7.17
N PHE A 105 2.84 0.32 -6.11
CA PHE A 105 3.68 1.51 -6.30
C PHE A 105 4.95 1.17 -7.08
N ASP A 106 5.54 0.01 -6.82
CA ASP A 106 6.71 -0.54 -7.53
C ASP A 106 6.47 -0.80 -9.03
N LYS A 107 5.21 -0.91 -9.47
CA LYS A 107 4.80 -1.14 -10.86
C LYS A 107 4.33 0.13 -11.56
N THR A 108 4.34 1.27 -10.86
CA THR A 108 4.01 2.56 -11.48
C THR A 108 5.22 3.13 -12.22
N PRO A 109 5.02 3.93 -13.28
CA PRO A 109 6.13 4.64 -13.93
C PRO A 109 6.80 5.69 -13.03
N PHE A 110 6.22 5.99 -11.87
CA PHE A 110 6.69 7.01 -10.93
C PHE A 110 7.54 6.44 -9.78
N ALA A 111 7.69 5.12 -9.70
CA ALA A 111 8.31 4.43 -8.57
C ALA A 111 9.70 5.01 -8.22
N GLU A 112 10.60 5.09 -9.19
CA GLU A 112 11.97 5.61 -8.97
C GLU A 112 11.96 7.06 -8.50
N LYS A 113 11.13 7.92 -9.12
CA LYS A 113 10.99 9.33 -8.72
C LYS A 113 10.51 9.44 -7.27
N LYS A 114 9.45 8.70 -6.93
CA LYS A 114 8.84 8.73 -5.59
C LYS A 114 9.74 8.19 -4.50
N ILE A 115 10.61 7.22 -4.80
CA ILE A 115 11.65 6.79 -3.85
C ILE A 115 12.50 7.97 -3.39
N PHE A 116 13.03 8.79 -4.32
CA PHE A 116 13.89 9.90 -3.95
C PHE A 116 13.14 11.04 -3.26
N GLU A 117 11.92 11.34 -3.69
CA GLU A 117 11.09 12.38 -3.07
C GLU A 117 10.70 12.00 -1.64
N TRP A 118 10.22 10.77 -1.45
CA TRP A 118 9.69 10.33 -0.16
C TRP A 118 10.79 9.95 0.84
N ALA A 119 11.98 9.54 0.39
CA ALA A 119 13.11 9.26 1.30
C ALA A 119 13.54 10.49 2.13
N LEU A 120 13.28 11.70 1.63
CA LEU A 120 13.62 12.97 2.29
C LEU A 120 12.52 13.50 3.20
N ARG A 121 11.37 12.84 3.25
CA ARG A 121 10.21 13.27 4.04
C ARG A 121 10.35 12.85 5.49
N GLU A 122 9.84 13.64 6.44
CA GLU A 122 9.91 13.34 7.88
C GLU A 122 8.79 12.41 8.34
N GLU A 123 7.68 12.39 7.60
CA GLU A 123 6.53 11.56 7.88
C GLU A 123 6.90 10.07 7.78
N GLU A 124 6.73 9.34 8.89
CA GLU A 124 7.24 7.97 9.07
C GLU A 124 6.87 7.04 7.91
N TYR A 125 5.58 6.98 7.56
CA TYR A 125 5.11 6.09 6.50
C TYR A 125 5.47 6.57 5.09
N VAL A 126 5.61 7.88 4.88
CA VAL A 126 6.10 8.43 3.62
C VAL A 126 7.53 8.01 3.40
N ARG A 127 8.40 8.25 4.39
CA ARG A 127 9.79 7.80 4.36
C ARG A 127 9.89 6.28 4.22
N ARG A 128 9.10 5.51 4.99
CA ARG A 128 9.05 4.05 4.91
C ARG A 128 8.69 3.57 3.50
N ALA A 129 7.71 4.19 2.85
CA ALA A 129 7.25 3.79 1.52
C ALA A 129 8.40 3.84 0.49
N ALA A 130 9.30 4.83 0.57
CA ALA A 130 10.48 4.87 -0.28
C ALA A 130 11.32 3.59 -0.17
N PHE A 131 11.65 3.17 1.05
CA PHE A 131 12.43 1.95 1.29
C PHE A 131 11.65 0.67 0.96
N ALA A 132 10.34 0.64 1.22
CA ALA A 132 9.48 -0.48 0.88
C ALA A 132 9.36 -0.67 -0.64
N ILE A 133 9.33 0.41 -1.43
CA ILE A 133 9.40 0.34 -2.90
C ILE A 133 10.74 -0.22 -3.34
N ILE A 134 11.87 0.24 -2.79
CA ILE A 134 13.20 -0.31 -3.12
C ILE A 134 13.21 -1.83 -2.88
N ALA A 135 12.73 -2.28 -1.72
CA ALA A 135 12.64 -3.71 -1.39
C ALA A 135 11.71 -4.47 -2.35
N SER A 136 10.56 -3.88 -2.71
CA SER A 136 9.61 -4.48 -3.64
C SER A 136 10.21 -4.67 -5.04
N ILE A 137 10.90 -3.65 -5.55
CA ILE A 137 11.63 -3.71 -6.82
C ILE A 137 12.71 -4.80 -6.75
N ALA A 138 13.45 -4.91 -5.64
CA ALA A 138 14.46 -5.95 -5.48
C ALA A 138 13.91 -7.38 -5.55
N VAL A 139 12.72 -7.60 -4.98
CA VAL A 139 12.07 -8.92 -4.99
C VAL A 139 11.50 -9.25 -6.38
N HIS A 140 10.98 -8.26 -7.11
CA HIS A 140 10.33 -8.48 -8.40
C HIS A 140 11.30 -8.44 -9.60
N ASP A 141 12.32 -7.57 -9.57
CA ASP A 141 13.32 -7.48 -10.62
C ASP A 141 14.48 -8.46 -10.39
N LYS A 142 14.20 -9.74 -10.65
CA LYS A 142 15.18 -10.84 -10.54
C LYS A 142 16.37 -10.72 -11.51
N LYS A 143 16.40 -9.71 -12.39
CA LYS A 143 17.47 -9.48 -13.39
C LYS A 143 18.24 -8.18 -13.13
N ALA A 144 17.82 -7.33 -12.20
CA ALA A 144 18.57 -6.14 -11.82
C ALA A 144 19.92 -6.52 -11.21
N SER A 145 20.98 -5.81 -11.63
CA SER A 145 22.30 -5.97 -11.04
C SER A 145 22.33 -5.40 -9.61
N ASN A 146 23.15 -5.99 -8.74
CA ASN A 146 23.36 -5.51 -7.38
C ASN A 146 23.79 -4.02 -7.34
N GLU A 147 24.49 -3.54 -8.38
CA GLU A 147 24.93 -2.15 -8.52
C GLU A 147 23.76 -1.15 -8.54
N LYS A 148 22.63 -1.47 -9.18
CA LYS A 148 21.44 -0.60 -9.17
C LYS A 148 20.88 -0.41 -7.75
N PHE A 149 20.93 -1.45 -6.93
CA PHE A 149 20.44 -1.40 -5.54
C PHE A 149 21.38 -0.63 -4.62
N ILE A 150 22.69 -0.82 -4.79
CA ILE A 150 23.72 -0.09 -4.03
C ILE A 150 23.62 1.41 -4.34
N VAL A 151 23.50 1.79 -5.61
CA VAL A 151 23.39 3.20 -6.01
C VAL A 151 22.11 3.85 -5.46
N SER A 152 20.98 3.14 -5.48
CA SER A 152 19.70 3.68 -4.99
C SER A 152 19.71 3.90 -3.48
N SER A 153 20.28 2.96 -2.71
CA SER A 153 20.41 3.07 -1.26
C SER A 153 21.44 4.11 -0.82
N GLN A 154 22.59 4.19 -1.51
CA GLN A 154 23.61 5.21 -1.25
C GLN A 154 23.11 6.62 -1.58
N LYS A 155 22.43 6.82 -2.70
CA LYS A 155 21.88 8.15 -3.07
C LYS A 155 20.82 8.64 -2.09
N CYS A 156 20.01 7.74 -1.53
CA CYS A 156 19.08 8.10 -0.46
C CYS A 156 19.86 8.55 0.78
N ARG A 157 20.94 7.83 1.15
CA ARG A 157 21.80 8.17 2.28
C ARG A 157 22.50 9.52 2.13
N GLU A 158 23.13 9.77 1.00
CA GLU A 158 23.86 11.01 0.71
C GLU A 158 22.94 12.23 0.74
N LYS A 159 21.72 12.11 0.20
CA LYS A 159 20.73 13.21 0.23
C LYS A 159 20.12 13.43 1.61
N MET A 160 20.01 12.42 2.46
CA MET A 160 19.61 12.58 3.87
C MET A 160 20.70 13.23 4.73
N GLU A 161 21.98 13.12 4.34
CA GLU A 161 23.11 13.75 5.04
C GLU A 161 23.31 15.24 4.66
N HIS A 162 22.72 15.70 3.54
CA HIS A 162 22.89 17.05 2.99
C HIS A 162 21.57 17.85 2.82
N GLY A 163 20.46 17.35 3.35
CA GLY A 163 19.15 18.02 3.37
C GLY A 163 18.73 18.34 4.79
#